data_AF-A0A353M4R9-F1
#
_entry.id   AF-A0A353M4R9-F1
#
_cell.length_a   1.000
_cell.length_b   1.000
_cell.length_c   1.000
_cell.angle_alpha   90.00
_cell.angle_beta   90.00
_cell.angle_gamma   90.00
#
_symmetry.space_group_name_H-M   'P 1'
#
loop_
_entity.id
_entity.type
_entity.pdbx_description
1 polymer ?
#
loop_
_entity_poly.entity_id
_entity_poly.type
_entity_poly.pdbx_seq_one_letter_code
_entity_poly.pdbx_strand_id
1 'polypeptide(L)'
;MQHNTDNLRITSSAPMIAPNELMEKYPLGEKGSVNIFQARQAIKDILEGRDHRLMVIVGPCSIHDSKSAREYAEKLVALRESLKEDLLIVMRVYFEKPRTTIGWKGLINDPDLDESFNIDKGLKIARHLLTDLAEID
;
A
#
# COMPACT_ATOMS: atom_id res chain seq x y z
N MET A 1 42.03 -4.46 16.51
CA MET A 1 41.76 -3.89 15.16
C MET A 1 42.45 -2.54 15.08
N GLN A 2 43.28 -2.29 14.05
CA GLN A 2 44.14 -1.09 14.01
C GLN A 2 43.48 0.13 13.34
N HIS A 3 42.43 -0.09 12.54
CA HIS A 3 41.53 0.96 12.05
C HIS A 3 40.09 0.50 12.19
N ASN A 4 39.20 1.38 12.65
CA ASN A 4 37.78 1.13 12.56
C ASN A 4 37.34 1.35 11.10
N THR A 5 36.81 0.31 10.47
CA THR A 5 36.26 0.36 9.10
C THR A 5 34.75 0.12 9.09
N ASP A 6 34.14 -0.07 10.27
CA ASP A 6 32.74 -0.40 10.42
C ASP A 6 31.89 0.85 10.69
N ASN A 7 30.69 0.89 10.09
CA ASN A 7 29.66 1.91 10.31
C ASN A 7 30.11 3.38 10.23
N LEU A 8 31.17 3.67 9.46
CA LEU A 8 31.83 4.98 9.39
C LEU A 8 30.92 6.18 9.06
N ARG A 9 29.76 5.95 8.44
CA ARG A 9 28.79 6.98 8.02
C ARG A 9 27.35 6.65 8.43
N ILE A 10 27.17 5.81 9.44
CA ILE A 10 25.84 5.47 9.97
C ILE A 10 25.53 6.41 11.13
N THR A 11 24.43 7.16 11.01
CA THR A 11 23.95 8.04 12.09
C THR A 11 23.29 7.24 13.20
N SER A 12 22.52 6.22 12.84
CA SER A 12 21.83 5.32 13.76
C SER A 12 21.34 4.07 13.03
N SER A 13 21.04 3.03 13.80
CA SER A 13 20.36 1.83 13.34
C SER A 13 19.36 1.39 14.41
N ALA A 14 18.17 1.00 14.00
CA ALA A 14 17.14 0.48 14.89
C ALA A 14 16.54 -0.81 14.29
N PRO A 15 16.12 -1.77 15.14
CA PRO A 15 15.31 -2.88 14.66
C PRO A 15 13.98 -2.37 14.11
N MET A 16 13.39 -3.11 13.17
CA MET A 16 12.06 -2.85 12.64
C MET A 16 11.12 -3.99 13.07
N ILE A 17 9.83 -3.68 13.20
CA ILE A 17 8.79 -4.69 13.44
C ILE A 17 8.88 -5.84 12.42
N ALA A 18 8.79 -7.08 12.91
CA ALA A 18 8.85 -8.25 12.05
C ALA A 18 7.56 -8.41 11.21
N PRO A 19 7.63 -8.94 9.98
CA PRO A 19 6.46 -9.11 9.13
C PRO A 19 5.34 -9.97 9.75
N ASN A 20 5.69 -11.02 10.50
CA ASN A 20 4.71 -11.87 11.20
C ASN A 20 3.94 -11.09 12.26
N GLU A 21 4.58 -10.21 13.02
CA GLU A 21 3.89 -9.36 14.00
C GLU A 21 2.88 -8.41 13.33
N LEU A 22 3.20 -7.87 12.13
CA LEU A 22 2.26 -7.06 11.36
C LEU A 22 1.07 -7.89 10.86
N MET A 23 1.31 -9.12 10.41
CA MET A 23 0.25 -10.02 9.95
C MET A 23 -0.66 -10.48 11.10
N GLU A 24 -0.09 -10.76 12.27
CA GLU A 24 -0.86 -11.12 13.47
C GLU A 24 -1.69 -9.93 13.98
N LYS A 25 -1.12 -8.72 13.97
CA LYS A 25 -1.82 -7.52 14.44
C LYS A 25 -2.93 -7.06 13.50
N TYR A 26 -2.72 -7.22 12.19
CA TYR A 26 -3.68 -6.84 11.15
C TYR A 26 -3.89 -8.06 10.24
N PRO A 27 -4.66 -9.06 10.69
CA PRO A 27 -4.93 -10.24 9.89
C PRO A 27 -5.76 -9.89 8.66
N LEU A 28 -5.56 -10.63 7.58
CA LEU A 28 -6.43 -10.56 6.42
C LEU A 28 -7.67 -11.42 6.69
N GLY A 29 -8.86 -10.86 6.49
CA GLY A 29 -10.11 -11.60 6.60
C GLY A 29 -10.33 -12.53 5.41
N GLU A 30 -11.32 -13.41 5.53
CA GLU A 30 -11.70 -14.33 4.45
C GLU A 30 -12.13 -13.57 3.19
N LYS A 31 -12.95 -12.51 3.37
CA LYS A 31 -13.42 -11.66 2.27
C LYS A 31 -12.26 -10.97 1.57
N GLY A 32 -11.34 -10.33 2.32
CA GLY A 32 -10.13 -9.75 1.75
C GLY A 32 -9.26 -10.76 0.99
N SER A 33 -9.15 -11.99 1.49
CA SER A 33 -8.43 -13.07 0.80
C SER A 33 -9.07 -13.44 -0.53
N VAL A 34 -10.40 -13.61 -0.56
CA VAL A 34 -11.17 -13.87 -1.78
C VAL A 34 -11.04 -12.73 -2.78
N ASN A 35 -11.18 -11.49 -2.34
CA ASN A 35 -11.06 -10.30 -3.18
C ASN A 35 -9.68 -10.19 -3.84
N ILE A 36 -8.61 -10.43 -3.07
CA ILE A 36 -7.24 -10.43 -3.61
C ILE A 36 -7.04 -11.56 -4.62
N PHE A 37 -7.54 -12.76 -4.33
CA PHE A 37 -7.45 -13.89 -5.24
C PHE A 37 -8.18 -13.61 -6.56
N GLN A 38 -9.43 -13.17 -6.50
CA GLN A 38 -10.25 -12.84 -7.67
C GLN A 38 -9.64 -11.71 -8.50
N ALA A 39 -9.17 -10.64 -7.86
CA ALA A 39 -8.52 -9.53 -8.55
C ALA A 39 -7.27 -9.99 -9.30
N ARG A 40 -6.42 -10.83 -8.67
CA ARG A 40 -5.23 -11.39 -9.32
C ARG A 40 -5.57 -12.29 -10.51
N GLN A 41 -6.63 -13.10 -10.37
CA GLN A 41 -7.09 -13.96 -11.45
C GLN A 41 -7.62 -13.13 -12.63
N ALA A 42 -8.45 -12.11 -12.36
CA ALA A 42 -8.95 -11.19 -13.39
C ALA A 42 -7.82 -10.42 -14.09
N ILE A 43 -6.83 -9.91 -13.35
CA ILE A 43 -5.64 -9.27 -13.93
C ILE A 43 -4.91 -10.26 -14.85
N LYS A 44 -4.71 -11.50 -14.41
CA LYS A 44 -4.07 -12.54 -15.22
C LYS A 44 -4.86 -12.82 -16.50
N ASP A 45 -6.18 -12.94 -16.42
CA ASP A 45 -7.04 -13.21 -17.56
C ASP A 45 -7.03 -12.05 -18.58
N ILE A 46 -6.94 -10.80 -18.12
CA ILE A 46 -6.74 -9.63 -19.00
C ILE A 46 -5.37 -9.69 -19.67
N LEU A 47 -4.29 -9.95 -18.92
CA LEU A 47 -2.93 -10.03 -19.48
C LEU A 47 -2.77 -11.18 -20.48
N GLU A 48 -3.52 -12.26 -20.32
CA GLU A 48 -3.54 -13.41 -21.23
C GLU A 48 -4.59 -13.30 -22.34
N GLY A 49 -5.35 -12.20 -22.39
CA GLY A 49 -6.33 -11.91 -23.44
C GLY A 49 -7.62 -12.75 -23.36
N ARG A 50 -7.89 -13.41 -22.23
CA ARG A 50 -9.14 -14.16 -21.96
C ARG A 50 -10.26 -13.27 -21.45
N ASP A 51 -9.92 -12.15 -20.81
CA ASP A 51 -10.83 -11.09 -20.40
C ASP A 51 -10.49 -9.84 -21.22
N HIS A 52 -11.50 -9.23 -21.84
CA HIS A 52 -11.34 -8.10 -22.75
C HIS A 52 -11.60 -6.75 -22.08
N ARG A 53 -11.89 -6.73 -20.78
CA ARG A 53 -12.03 -5.49 -20.02
C ARG A 53 -10.73 -4.72 -19.96
N LEU A 54 -10.85 -3.40 -19.84
CA LEU A 54 -9.69 -2.53 -19.63
C LEU A 54 -9.32 -2.52 -18.14
N MET A 55 -8.08 -2.93 -17.83
CA MET A 55 -7.53 -2.75 -16.48
C MET A 55 -7.19 -1.27 -16.23
N VAL A 56 -7.73 -0.70 -15.16
CA VAL A 56 -7.55 0.72 -14.79
C VAL A 56 -6.97 0.81 -13.39
N ILE A 57 -5.69 1.20 -13.30
CA ILE A 57 -5.03 1.49 -12.02
C ILE A 57 -5.18 2.98 -11.72
N VAL A 58 -6.03 3.35 -10.76
CA VAL A 58 -6.42 4.75 -10.52
C VAL A 58 -6.47 5.06 -9.02
N GLY A 59 -6.03 6.26 -8.65
CA GLY A 59 -6.01 6.70 -7.26
C GLY A 59 -5.01 7.82 -7.01
N PRO A 60 -4.83 8.23 -5.74
CA PRO A 60 -3.88 9.26 -5.37
C PRO A 60 -2.45 8.95 -5.81
N CYS A 61 -1.65 9.98 -6.06
CA CYS A 61 -0.25 9.80 -6.44
C CYS A 61 0.56 9.06 -5.37
N SER A 62 0.34 9.42 -4.10
CA SER A 62 0.81 8.74 -2.89
C SER A 62 -0.16 9.01 -1.74
N ILE A 63 -0.38 8.02 -0.88
CA ILE A 63 -1.22 8.11 0.31
C ILE A 63 -0.44 8.78 1.43
N HIS A 64 -0.98 9.87 1.98
CA HIS A 64 -0.46 10.53 3.19
C HIS A 64 -1.49 10.54 4.34
N ASP A 65 -2.78 10.41 4.03
CA ASP A 65 -3.85 10.27 5.01
C ASP A 65 -4.67 9.00 4.73
N SER A 66 -4.68 8.09 5.70
CA SER A 66 -5.39 6.81 5.58
C SER A 66 -6.91 6.96 5.66
N LYS A 67 -7.44 8.03 6.27
CA LYS A 67 -8.88 8.28 6.34
C LYS A 67 -9.41 8.68 4.97
N SER A 68 -8.79 9.66 4.33
CA SER A 68 -9.13 10.09 2.97
C SER A 68 -8.93 8.97 1.95
N ALA A 69 -7.96 8.08 2.15
CA ALA A 69 -7.77 6.89 1.30
C ALA A 69 -8.98 5.94 1.36
N ARG A 70 -9.53 5.70 2.56
CA ARG A 70 -10.75 4.87 2.72
C ARG A 70 -11.97 5.54 2.09
N GLU A 71 -12.15 6.84 2.32
CA GLU A 71 -13.25 7.60 1.69
C GLU A 71 -13.17 7.56 0.15
N TYR A 72 -11.96 7.67 -0.40
CA TYR A 72 -11.72 7.53 -1.83
C TYR A 72 -12.11 6.13 -2.33
N ALA A 73 -11.74 5.09 -1.58
CA ALA A 73 -12.07 3.71 -1.94
C ALA A 73 -13.58 3.47 -1.97
N GLU A 74 -14.32 3.92 -0.95
CA GLU A 74 -15.79 3.81 -0.91
C GLU A 74 -16.46 4.46 -2.13
N LYS A 75 -15.97 5.63 -2.55
CA LYS A 75 -16.45 6.29 -3.78
C LYS A 75 -16.07 5.52 -5.03
N LEU A 76 -14.88 4.92 -5.07
CA LEU A 76 -14.40 4.14 -6.22
C LEU A 76 -15.19 2.83 -6.39
N VAL A 77 -15.68 2.23 -5.32
CA VAL A 77 -16.51 1.01 -5.36
C VAL A 77 -17.76 1.21 -6.18
N ALA A 78 -18.46 2.33 -5.99
CA ALA A 78 -19.67 2.65 -6.77
C ALA A 78 -19.37 2.68 -8.28
N LEU A 79 -18.21 3.22 -8.66
CA LEU A 79 -17.77 3.24 -10.06
C LEU A 79 -17.34 1.85 -10.53
N ARG A 80 -16.60 1.10 -9.70
CA ARG A 80 -16.17 -0.28 -9.97
C ARG A 80 -17.37 -1.16 -10.31
N GLU A 81 -18.44 -1.07 -9.53
CA GLU A 81 -19.65 -1.86 -9.76
C GLU A 81 -20.39 -1.40 -11.02
N SER A 82 -20.58 -0.08 -11.21
CA SER A 82 -21.31 0.45 -12.37
C SER A 82 -20.63 0.20 -13.72
N LEU A 83 -19.31 -0.01 -13.73
CA LEU A 83 -18.49 -0.15 -14.94
C LEU A 83 -17.85 -1.55 -15.06
N LYS A 84 -18.25 -2.52 -14.23
CA LYS A 84 -17.57 -3.82 -14.11
C LYS A 84 -17.57 -4.67 -15.37
N GLU A 85 -18.53 -4.44 -16.27
CA GLU A 85 -18.65 -5.16 -17.55
C GLU A 85 -17.55 -4.73 -18.53
N ASP A 86 -17.08 -3.48 -18.44
CA ASP A 86 -16.09 -2.90 -19.36
C ASP A 86 -14.71 -2.73 -18.71
N LEU A 87 -14.66 -2.51 -17.39
CA LEU A 87 -13.45 -2.12 -16.66
C LEU A 87 -13.13 -3.07 -15.50
N LEU A 88 -11.84 -3.34 -15.31
CA LEU A 88 -11.29 -3.85 -14.05
C LEU A 88 -10.58 -2.71 -13.32
N ILE A 89 -11.31 -2.05 -12.41
CA ILE A 89 -10.79 -0.91 -11.63
C ILE A 89 -10.01 -1.43 -10.40
N VAL A 90 -8.75 -0.99 -10.27
CA VAL A 90 -7.86 -1.29 -9.15
C VAL A 90 -7.39 0.03 -8.53
N MET A 91 -7.62 0.21 -7.22
CA MET A 91 -7.16 1.40 -6.52
C MET A 91 -5.63 1.46 -6.46
N ARG A 92 -5.07 2.60 -6.81
CA ARG A 92 -3.65 2.92 -6.61
C ARG A 92 -3.40 3.28 -5.14
N VAL A 93 -2.61 2.46 -4.44
CA VAL A 93 -2.24 2.65 -3.02
C VAL A 93 -0.71 2.72 -2.87
N TYR A 94 -0.12 3.83 -3.29
CA TYR A 94 1.34 4.03 -3.23
C TYR A 94 1.70 4.80 -1.96
N PHE A 95 2.71 4.38 -1.21
CA PHE A 95 3.08 5.04 0.05
C PHE A 95 4.17 6.09 -0.10
N GLU A 96 4.91 6.08 -1.20
CA GLU A 96 6.05 6.97 -1.44
C GLU A 96 6.11 7.37 -2.92
N LYS A 97 6.72 8.53 -3.18
CA LYS A 97 7.18 8.94 -4.50
C LYS A 97 8.70 9.11 -4.46
N PRO A 98 9.49 8.36 -5.26
CA PRO A 98 10.94 8.56 -5.33
C PRO A 98 11.29 10.01 -5.72
N ARG A 99 12.26 10.61 -5.04
CA ARG A 99 12.72 11.99 -5.28
C ARG A 99 14.24 12.05 -5.33
N THR A 100 14.76 12.90 -6.21
CA THR A 100 16.18 13.29 -6.26
C THR A 100 16.48 14.49 -5.35
N THR A 101 15.45 15.27 -4.98
CA THR A 101 15.54 16.41 -4.07
C THR A 101 15.05 16.05 -2.66
N ILE A 102 15.41 16.88 -1.68
CA ILE A 102 14.86 16.80 -0.31
C ILE A 102 13.34 17.01 -0.37
N GLY A 103 12.62 16.24 0.44
CA GLY A 103 11.16 16.27 0.55
C GLY A 103 10.65 15.04 1.31
N TRP A 104 9.35 15.04 1.59
CA TRP A 104 8.69 13.96 2.33
C TRP A 104 8.97 12.59 1.74
N LYS A 105 9.28 11.63 2.61
CA LYS A 105 9.72 10.26 2.26
C LYS A 105 8.59 9.24 2.21
N GLY A 106 7.34 9.68 2.29
CA GLY A 106 6.18 8.80 2.19
C GLY A 106 5.67 8.28 3.53
N LEU A 107 4.46 7.73 3.53
CA LEU A 107 3.71 7.37 4.74
C LEU A 107 4.37 6.26 5.56
N ILE A 108 5.07 5.33 4.90
CA ILE A 108 5.80 4.29 5.63
C ILE A 108 6.99 4.91 6.35
N ASN A 109 7.78 5.75 5.67
CA ASN A 109 9.00 6.28 6.24
C ASN A 109 8.73 7.38 7.26
N ASP A 110 7.80 8.29 6.99
CA ASP A 110 7.52 9.47 7.80
C ASP A 110 6.00 9.69 7.92
N PRO A 111 5.30 8.87 8.74
CA PRO A 111 3.84 8.87 8.82
C PRO A 111 3.24 10.15 9.43
N ASP A 112 4.04 10.89 10.20
CA ASP A 112 3.61 12.08 10.93
C ASP A 112 3.89 13.39 10.18
N LEU A 113 4.53 13.31 9.00
CA LEU A 113 4.88 14.47 8.15
C LEU A 113 5.79 15.48 8.86
N ASP A 114 6.61 15.00 9.80
CA ASP A 114 7.41 15.81 10.72
C ASP A 114 8.90 15.41 10.75
N GLU A 115 9.33 14.56 9.82
CA GLU A 115 10.69 14.02 9.73
C GLU A 115 11.11 13.19 10.97
N SER A 116 10.14 12.66 11.73
CA SER A 116 10.43 11.76 12.87
C SER A 116 10.90 10.37 12.45
N PHE A 117 10.66 9.98 11.20
CA PHE A 117 11.02 8.69 10.61
C PHE A 117 10.49 7.46 11.38
N ASN A 118 9.26 7.53 11.89
CA ASN A 118 8.66 6.43 12.64
C ASN A 118 8.17 5.29 11.72
N ILE A 119 9.11 4.50 11.19
CA ILE A 119 8.85 3.42 10.23
C ILE A 119 7.89 2.37 10.79
N ASP A 120 8.03 1.99 12.06
CA ASP A 120 7.16 1.01 12.71
C ASP A 120 5.69 1.46 12.72
N LYS A 121 5.43 2.74 12.99
CA LYS A 121 4.11 3.33 12.90
C LYS A 121 3.62 3.36 11.45
N GLY A 122 4.47 3.76 10.51
CA GLY A 122 4.14 3.79 9.08
C GLY A 122 3.77 2.42 8.52
N LEU A 123 4.51 1.36 8.87
CA LEU A 123 4.21 -0.03 8.50
C LEU A 123 2.87 -0.51 9.07
N LYS A 124 2.57 -0.17 10.33
CA LYS A 124 1.27 -0.49 10.96
C LYS A 124 0.12 0.21 10.24
N ILE A 125 0.26 1.49 9.92
CA ILE A 125 -0.76 2.27 9.18
C ILE A 125 -0.95 1.70 7.78
N ALA A 126 0.14 1.44 7.05
CA ALA A 126 0.10 0.92 5.69
C ALA A 126 -0.56 -0.46 5.63
N ARG A 127 -0.18 -1.38 6.53
CA ARG A 127 -0.77 -2.72 6.60
C ARG A 127 -2.26 -2.66 6.93
N HIS A 128 -2.65 -1.86 7.92
CA HIS A 128 -4.04 -1.69 8.32
C HIS A 128 -4.89 -1.05 7.20
N LEU A 129 -4.36 -0.07 6.48
CA LEU A 129 -5.05 0.49 5.33
C LEU A 129 -5.27 -0.58 4.25
N LEU A 130 -4.23 -1.36 3.91
CA LEU A 130 -4.34 -2.40 2.89
C LEU A 130 -5.29 -3.54 3.29
N THR A 131 -5.34 -3.93 4.57
CA THR A 131 -6.36 -4.88 5.04
C THR A 131 -7.75 -4.30 4.83
N ASP A 132 -8.01 -3.09 5.33
CA ASP A 132 -9.34 -2.49 5.27
C ASP A 132 -9.81 -2.36 3.82
N LEU A 133 -8.95 -1.86 2.92
CA LEU A 133 -9.27 -1.74 1.50
C LEU A 133 -9.57 -3.08 0.83
N ALA A 134 -8.91 -4.16 1.25
CA ALA A 134 -9.18 -5.50 0.71
C ALA A 134 -10.53 -6.04 1.17
N GLU A 135 -11.02 -5.63 2.35
CA GLU A 135 -12.31 -6.06 2.91
C GLU A 135 -13.51 -5.28 2.36
N ILE A 136 -13.31 -4.25 1.52
CA ILE A 136 -14.40 -3.46 0.93
C ILE A 136 -15.09 -4.24 -0.20
N ASP A 137 -16.44 -4.13 -0.28
CA ASP A 137 -17.29 -4.75 -1.32
C ASP A 137 -17.14 -4.14 -2.71
#